data_AF-A0A6P0XK71-F1
#
_entry.id   AF-A0A6P0XK71-F1
#
_cell.length_a   1.000
_cell.length_b   1.000
_cell.length_c   1.000
_cell.angle_alpha   90.00
_cell.angle_beta   90.00
_cell.angle_gamma   90.00
#
_symmetry.space_group_name_H-M   'P 1'
#
loop_
_entity.id
_entity.type
_entity.pdbx_description
1 polymer ?
#
loop_
_entity_poly.entity_id
_entity_poly.type
_entity_poly.pdbx_seq_one_letter_code
_entity_poly.pdbx_strand_id
1 'polypeptide(L)'
;KILQENKLSSKVEEFLPLAPDGEINIWLKWLKTWQLQENRELALVGHQPDLANWAEILIWGEARQVLILKKAGVIGISLPEIGSPVGNSQMFWLTPPKFILN
;
A
#
# COMPACT_ATOMS: atom_id res chain seq x y z
N LYS A 1 5.65 -16.56 -3.61
CA LYS A 1 7.01 -16.64 -3.01
C LYS A 1 8.07 -15.80 -3.72
N ILE A 2 7.75 -15.10 -4.82
CA ILE A 2 8.69 -14.27 -5.60
C ILE A 2 9.44 -13.18 -4.78
N LEU A 3 8.78 -12.53 -3.82
CA LEU A 3 9.42 -11.49 -3.00
C LEU A 3 10.47 -12.06 -2.03
N GLN A 4 10.23 -13.25 -1.47
CA GLN A 4 11.20 -13.95 -0.62
C GLN A 4 12.34 -14.54 -1.44
N GLU A 5 12.03 -15.12 -2.61
CA GLU A 5 13.02 -15.68 -3.54
C GLU A 5 14.03 -14.62 -4.01
N ASN A 6 13.56 -13.38 -4.22
CA ASN A 6 14.43 -12.24 -4.56
C ASN A 6 15.04 -11.53 -3.34
N LYS A 7 14.88 -12.09 -2.12
CA LYS A 7 15.41 -11.54 -0.86
C LYS A 7 14.94 -10.11 -0.55
N LEU A 8 13.79 -9.71 -1.10
CA LEU A 8 13.21 -8.38 -0.86
C LEU A 8 12.48 -8.30 0.48
N SER A 9 12.13 -9.44 1.09
CA SER A 9 11.63 -9.51 2.46
C SER A 9 11.94 -10.88 3.07
N SER A 10 12.21 -10.91 4.36
CA SER A 10 12.28 -12.15 5.16
C SER A 10 10.89 -12.67 5.55
N LYS A 11 9.86 -11.81 5.49
CA LYS A 11 8.52 -12.08 6.00
C LYS A 11 7.45 -11.82 4.93
N VAL A 12 6.56 -12.79 4.74
CA VAL A 12 5.37 -12.68 3.89
C VAL A 12 4.20 -13.28 4.65
N GLU A 13 3.11 -12.54 4.74
CA GLU A 13 1.88 -12.96 5.40
C GLU A 13 0.70 -12.71 4.46
N GLU A 14 -0.25 -13.63 4.43
CA GLU A 14 -1.54 -13.38 3.80
C GLU A 14 -2.36 -12.46 4.71
N PHE A 15 -3.01 -11.46 4.10
CA PHE A 15 -3.80 -10.48 4.84
C PHE A 15 -5.15 -10.33 4.16
N LEU A 16 -6.18 -10.92 4.77
CA LEU A 16 -7.54 -10.99 4.21
C LEU A 16 -8.09 -9.63 3.72
N PRO A 17 -7.85 -8.49 4.40
CA PRO A 17 -8.31 -7.19 3.92
C PRO A 17 -7.71 -6.72 2.58
N LEU A 18 -6.69 -7.41 2.02
CA LEU A 18 -6.18 -7.12 0.67
C LEU A 18 -6.90 -7.90 -0.44
N ALA A 19 -7.83 -8.78 -0.09
CA ALA A 19 -8.73 -9.40 -1.06
C ALA A 19 -9.63 -8.34 -1.72
N PRO A 20 -10.21 -8.64 -2.90
CA PRO A 20 -11.17 -7.74 -3.54
C PRO A 20 -12.28 -7.29 -2.57
N ASP A 21 -12.67 -6.02 -2.65
CA ASP A 21 -13.66 -5.37 -1.78
C ASP A 21 -13.27 -5.31 -0.29
N GLY A 22 -11.98 -5.49 0.01
CA GLY A 22 -11.44 -5.42 1.36
C GLY A 22 -11.50 -4.02 2.00
N GLU A 23 -11.76 -3.98 3.31
CA GLU A 23 -11.95 -2.74 4.05
C GLU A 23 -10.62 -2.15 4.56
N ILE A 24 -10.27 -0.94 4.10
CA ILE A 24 -9.09 -0.21 4.58
C ILE A 24 -9.10 0.03 6.09
N ASN A 25 -10.28 0.15 6.70
CA ASN A 25 -10.40 0.37 8.15
C ASN A 25 -9.83 -0.79 8.98
N ILE A 26 -9.90 -2.02 8.45
CA ILE A 26 -9.30 -3.20 9.11
C ILE A 26 -7.77 -3.10 9.01
N TRP A 27 -7.26 -2.73 7.83
CA TRP A 27 -5.82 -2.49 7.64
C TRP A 27 -5.30 -1.34 8.51
N LEU A 28 -6.01 -0.21 8.62
CA LEU A 28 -5.63 0.92 9.47
C LEU A 28 -5.54 0.54 10.96
N LYS A 29 -6.42 -0.34 11.43
CA LYS A 29 -6.34 -0.88 12.80
C LYS A 29 -5.10 -1.75 12.99
N TRP A 30 -4.80 -2.62 12.03
CA TRP A 30 -3.60 -3.47 12.05
C TRP A 30 -2.32 -2.63 11.95
N LEU A 31 -2.29 -1.59 11.11
CA LEU A 31 -1.14 -0.71 10.91
C LEU A 31 -0.66 -0.10 12.23
N LYS A 32 -1.58 0.30 13.12
CA LYS A 32 -1.24 0.85 14.45
C LYS A 32 -0.39 -0.11 15.27
N THR A 33 -0.66 -1.42 15.18
CA THR A 33 0.15 -2.43 15.87
C THR A 33 1.47 -2.72 15.16
N TRP A 34 1.47 -2.63 13.83
CA TRP A 34 2.65 -2.90 13.01
C TRP A 34 3.72 -1.81 13.16
N GLN A 35 3.31 -0.54 13.26
CA GLN A 35 4.21 0.61 13.47
C GLN A 35 4.96 0.57 14.81
N LEU A 36 4.46 -0.17 15.81
CA LEU A 36 5.13 -0.33 17.10
C LEU A 36 6.34 -1.27 17.04
N GLN A 37 6.50 -2.05 15.98
CA GLN A 37 7.49 -3.12 15.89
C GLN A 37 8.82 -2.69 15.23
N GLU A 38 9.19 -1.40 15.31
CA GLU A 38 10.37 -0.80 14.63
C GLU A 38 10.44 -1.03 13.10
N ASN A 39 9.35 -1.49 12.49
CA ASN A 39 9.28 -1.73 11.06
C ASN A 39 9.22 -0.39 10.29
N ARG A 40 9.97 -0.30 9.19
CA ARG A 40 10.08 0.94 8.39
C ARG A 40 9.42 0.86 7.02
N GLU A 41 9.35 -0.34 6.45
CA GLU A 41 8.92 -0.54 5.06
C GLU A 41 7.90 -1.67 4.98
N LEU A 42 6.82 -1.42 4.23
CA LEU A 42 5.73 -2.37 4.02
C LEU A 42 5.35 -2.39 2.55
N ALA A 43 5.33 -3.58 1.95
CA ALA A 43 4.78 -3.79 0.62
C ALA A 43 3.41 -4.48 0.73
N LEU A 44 2.39 -3.87 0.11
CA LEU A 44 1.06 -4.44 -0.01
C LEU A 44 0.87 -4.95 -1.44
N VAL A 45 0.42 -6.21 -1.57
CA VAL A 45 0.09 -6.83 -2.86
C VAL A 45 -1.39 -7.18 -2.83
N GLY A 46 -2.16 -6.66 -3.79
CA GLY A 46 -3.61 -6.74 -3.79
C GLY A 46 -4.20 -6.38 -5.15
N HIS A 47 -5.47 -5.95 -5.14
CA HIS A 47 -6.28 -5.81 -6.34
C HIS A 47 -6.61 -4.35 -6.71
N GLN A 48 -7.06 -4.15 -7.94
CA GLN A 48 -7.68 -2.90 -8.39
C GLN A 48 -9.20 -3.09 -8.41
N PRO A 49 -9.98 -2.03 -8.06
CA PRO A 49 -9.54 -0.65 -7.78
C PRO A 49 -9.03 -0.43 -6.35
N ASP A 50 -9.12 -1.43 -5.47
CA ASP A 50 -8.93 -1.29 -4.02
C ASP A 50 -7.60 -0.64 -3.62
N LEU A 51 -6.47 -1.08 -4.16
CA LEU A 51 -5.17 -0.47 -3.84
C LEU A 51 -5.06 0.99 -4.26
N ALA A 52 -5.68 1.37 -5.39
CA ALA A 52 -5.70 2.76 -5.82
C ALA A 52 -6.59 3.57 -4.86
N ASN A 53 -7.80 3.09 -4.59
CA ASN A 53 -8.71 3.74 -3.64
C ASN A 53 -8.08 3.91 -2.25
N TRP A 54 -7.34 2.90 -1.77
CA TRP A 54 -6.65 2.99 -0.49
C TRP A 54 -5.55 4.05 -0.50
N ALA A 55 -4.74 4.10 -1.57
CA ALA A 55 -3.76 5.15 -1.76
C ALA A 55 -4.41 6.55 -1.71
N GLU A 56 -5.53 6.73 -2.40
CA GLU A 56 -6.27 7.99 -2.41
C GLU A 56 -6.82 8.37 -1.04
N ILE A 57 -7.36 7.41 -0.27
CA ILE A 57 -7.81 7.65 1.11
C ILE A 57 -6.64 8.10 1.98
N LEU A 58 -5.45 7.52 1.80
CA LEU A 58 -4.25 7.94 2.54
C LEU A 58 -3.78 9.34 2.15
N ILE A 59 -3.88 9.72 0.88
CA ILE A 59 -3.37 11.01 0.37
C ILE A 59 -4.39 12.14 0.56
N TRP A 60 -5.67 11.87 0.28
CA TRP A 60 -6.74 12.89 0.20
C TRP A 60 -7.88 12.68 1.19
N GLY A 61 -7.89 11.58 1.95
CA GLY A 61 -8.93 11.27 2.94
C GLY A 61 -10.16 10.56 2.36
N GLU A 62 -10.25 10.43 1.04
CA GLU A 62 -11.37 9.81 0.33
C GLU A 62 -10.89 9.15 -0.97
N ALA A 63 -11.64 8.15 -1.45
CA ALA A 63 -11.43 7.58 -2.78
C ALA A 63 -12.02 8.51 -3.85
N ARG A 64 -11.22 8.85 -4.86
CA ARG A 64 -11.56 9.76 -5.96
C ARG A 64 -11.53 9.08 -7.33
N GLN A 65 -11.00 7.86 -7.42
CA GLN A 65 -10.86 7.06 -8.63
C GLN A 65 -10.07 7.77 -9.75
N VAL A 66 -9.03 8.51 -9.38
CA VAL A 66 -8.17 9.27 -10.29
C VAL A 66 -6.79 8.64 -10.49
N LEU A 67 -6.35 7.77 -9.56
CA LEU A 67 -5.07 7.06 -9.71
C LEU A 67 -5.20 5.86 -10.66
N ILE A 68 -4.41 5.87 -11.74
CA ILE A 68 -4.34 4.76 -12.69
C ILE A 68 -3.17 3.84 -12.32
N LEU A 69 -3.47 2.71 -11.65
CA LEU A 69 -2.49 1.67 -11.34
C LEU A 69 -2.62 0.50 -12.32
N LYS A 70 -1.59 0.27 -13.15
CA LYS A 70 -1.54 -0.90 -14.05
C LYS A 70 -1.16 -2.17 -13.29
N LYS A 71 -1.48 -3.34 -13.84
CA LYS A 71 -1.02 -4.64 -13.28
C LYS A 71 0.50 -4.62 -13.13
N ALA A 72 0.99 -5.10 -11.98
CA ALA A 72 2.40 -5.05 -11.56
C ALA A 72 3.01 -3.64 -11.43
N GLY A 73 2.19 -2.58 -11.52
CA GLY A 73 2.62 -1.23 -11.19
C GLY A 73 2.73 -1.04 -9.67
N VAL A 74 3.40 0.04 -9.28
CA VAL A 74 3.70 0.35 -7.87
C VAL A 74 3.28 1.77 -7.54
N ILE A 75 2.76 1.96 -6.34
CA ILE A 75 2.55 3.27 -5.70
C ILE A 75 3.45 3.32 -4.46
N GLY A 76 4.29 4.34 -4.37
CA GLY A 76 5.11 4.64 -3.20
C GLY A 76 4.45 5.74 -2.36
N ILE A 77 4.15 5.44 -1.10
CA ILE A 77 3.50 6.35 -0.17
C ILE A 77 4.31 6.42 1.14
N SER A 78 4.60 7.63 1.60
CA SER A 78 5.14 7.91 2.91
C SER A 78 4.00 8.24 3.88
N LEU A 79 3.96 7.55 5.01
CA LEU A 79 2.99 7.81 6.08
C LEU A 79 3.56 8.83 7.07
N PRO A 80 2.72 9.64 7.73
CA PRO A 80 3.18 10.53 8.79
C PRO A 80 3.70 9.74 9.99
N GLU A 81 4.73 10.25 10.67
CA GLU A 81 5.29 9.64 11.88
C GLU A 81 4.31 9.67 13.05
N ILE A 82 3.49 10.72 13.14
CA ILE A 82 2.53 10.96 14.22
C ILE A 82 1.16 11.30 13.61
N GLY A 83 0.11 10.71 14.18
CA GLY A 83 -1.27 11.01 13.81
C GLY A 83 -1.88 10.00 12.85
N SER A 84 -3.02 10.38 12.25
CA SER A 84 -3.72 9.52 11.30
C SER A 84 -3.05 9.58 9.93
N PRO A 85 -2.81 8.45 9.25
CA PRO A 85 -2.30 8.47 7.87
C PRO A 85 -3.37 8.86 6.84
N VAL A 86 -4.66 8.81 7.19
CA VAL A 86 -5.77 9.16 6.30
C VAL A 86 -5.74 10.66 6.00
N GLY A 87 -5.68 11.02 4.71
CA GLY A 87 -5.59 12.40 4.24
C GLY A 87 -4.32 13.16 4.63
N ASN A 88 -3.30 12.46 5.14
CA ASN A 88 -2.06 13.06 5.65
C ASN A 88 -0.81 12.32 5.14
N SER A 89 -0.96 11.41 4.17
CA SER A 89 0.16 10.68 3.57
C SER A 89 0.62 11.34 2.27
N GLN A 90 1.86 11.09 1.88
CA GLN A 90 2.47 11.67 0.68
C GLN A 90 2.81 10.59 -0.34
N MET A 91 2.30 10.73 -1.56
CA MET A 91 2.73 9.90 -2.68
C MET A 91 4.03 10.44 -3.25
N PHE A 92 5.08 9.61 -3.27
CA PHE A 92 6.38 9.96 -3.85
C PHE A 92 6.66 9.21 -5.16
N TRP A 93 5.88 8.16 -5.47
CA TRP A 93 6.08 7.39 -6.69
C TRP A 93 4.77 6.77 -7.20
N LEU A 94 4.55 6.81 -8.51
CA LEU A 94 3.49 6.06 -9.20
C LEU A 94 4.05 5.64 -10.56
N THR A 95 4.22 4.34 -10.78
CA THR A 95 4.85 3.85 -12.01
C THR A 95 4.27 2.51 -12.49
N PRO A 96 3.98 2.35 -13.80
CA PRO A 96 3.67 1.07 -14.41
C PRO A 96 4.94 0.23 -14.70
N PRO A 97 4.83 -1.09 -14.92
CA PRO A 97 5.98 -1.95 -15.18
C PRO A 97 6.85 -1.51 -16.36
N LYS A 98 6.23 -0.96 -17.41
CA LYS A 98 6.92 -0.50 -18.64
C LYS A 98 7.96 0.60 -18.41
N PHE A 99 7.98 1.24 -17.25
CA PHE A 99 8.96 2.27 -16.89
C PHE A 99 10.01 1.78 -15.88
N ILE A 100 9.94 0.51 -15.45
CA ILE A 100 10.89 -0.12 -14.52
C ILE A 100 11.63 -1.29 -15.20
N LEU A 101 10.95 -1.99 -16.11
CA LEU A 101 11.49 -3.14 -16.83
C LEU A 101 11.97 -2.69 -18.22
N ASN A 102 13.21 -3.06 -18.56
CA ASN A 102 13.78 -2.92 -19.90
C ASN A 102 13.33 -4.08 -20.80
#